data_AF-A0A7J4HSW0-F1
#
_entry.id   AF-A0A7J4HSW0-F1
#
_cell.length_a   1.000
_cell.length_b   1.000
_cell.length_c   1.000
_cell.angle_alpha   90.00
_cell.angle_beta   90.00
_cell.angle_gamma   90.00
#
_symmetry.space_group_name_H-M   'P 1'
#
loop_
_entity.id
_entity.type
_entity.pdbx_description
1 polymer ?
#
loop_
_entity_poly.entity_id
_entity_poly.type
_entity_poly.pdbx_seq_one_letter_code
_entity_poly.pdbx_strand_id
1 'polypeptide(L)'
;MTLYDPELAKAVEKINKADAKLVCIQLPDGMKPQAEEIVEKLEQATKARILIWLGSNFGACDIPLGLNRMGVDLLISWGHNPFHKKEGW
;
A
#
# COMPACT_ATOMS: atom_id res chain seq x y z
N MET A 1 -6.16 17.40 -10.81
CA MET A 1 -5.76 16.35 -11.77
C MET A 1 -4.70 15.50 -11.10
N THR A 2 -4.96 14.21 -10.92
CA THR A 2 -3.94 13.26 -10.45
C THR A 2 -3.02 12.92 -11.63
N LEU A 3 -1.69 12.94 -11.41
CA LEU A 3 -0.71 12.65 -12.46
C LEU A 3 -0.68 11.16 -12.85
N TYR A 4 -1.13 10.29 -11.93
CA TYR A 4 -1.16 8.84 -12.05
C TYR A 4 -2.54 8.31 -11.63
N ASP A 5 -2.91 7.15 -12.15
CA ASP A 5 -4.08 6.38 -11.70
C ASP A 5 -3.64 5.39 -10.60
N PRO A 6 -4.06 5.56 -9.34
CA PRO A 6 -3.75 4.64 -8.25
C PRO A 6 -4.52 3.30 -8.30
N GLU A 7 -5.39 3.06 -9.30
CA GLU A 7 -6.18 1.82 -9.42
C GLU A 7 -6.96 1.46 -8.14
N LEU A 8 -7.58 2.43 -7.47
CA LEU A 8 -8.18 2.21 -6.13
C LEU A 8 -9.24 1.12 -6.08
N ALA A 9 -10.02 0.92 -7.15
CA ALA A 9 -11.00 -0.16 -7.22
C ALA A 9 -10.34 -1.54 -7.04
N LYS A 10 -9.17 -1.74 -7.62
CA LYS A 10 -8.38 -2.97 -7.51
C LYS A 10 -7.77 -3.12 -6.11
N ALA A 11 -7.33 -2.02 -5.51
CA ALA A 11 -6.87 -2.02 -4.12
C ALA A 11 -8.01 -2.44 -3.16
N VAL A 12 -9.21 -1.89 -3.33
CA VAL A 12 -10.41 -2.26 -2.57
C VAL A 12 -10.75 -3.74 -2.75
N GLU A 13 -10.76 -4.25 -3.99
CA GLU A 13 -11.00 -5.67 -4.26
C GLU A 13 -10.00 -6.55 -3.52
N LYS A 14 -8.71 -6.20 -3.53
CA LYS A 14 -7.64 -6.96 -2.86
C LYS A 14 -7.79 -6.94 -1.34
N ILE A 15 -8.13 -5.79 -0.75
CA ILE A 15 -8.37 -5.66 0.69
C ILE A 15 -9.53 -6.56 1.12
N ASN A 16 -10.66 -6.45 0.43
CA ASN A 16 -11.86 -7.23 0.76
C ASN A 16 -11.65 -8.74 0.53
N LYS A 17 -10.95 -9.12 -0.54
CA LYS A 17 -10.62 -10.53 -0.81
C LYS A 17 -9.70 -11.14 0.24
N ALA A 18 -8.81 -10.33 0.82
CA ALA A 18 -7.91 -10.75 1.90
C ALA A 18 -8.57 -10.72 3.29
N ASP A 19 -9.79 -10.17 3.42
CA ASP A 19 -10.44 -9.85 4.71
C ASP A 19 -9.49 -9.09 5.67
N ALA A 20 -8.65 -8.21 5.10
CA ALA A 20 -7.62 -7.49 5.84
C ALA A 20 -8.25 -6.43 6.75
N LYS A 21 -7.87 -6.42 8.03
CA LYS A 21 -8.37 -5.46 9.03
C LYS A 21 -7.42 -4.29 9.22
N LEU A 22 -6.12 -4.54 9.12
CA LEU A 22 -5.08 -3.51 9.16
C LEU A 22 -4.24 -3.56 7.89
N VAL A 23 -4.37 -2.53 7.07
CA VAL A 23 -3.67 -2.42 5.79
C VAL A 23 -2.63 -1.31 5.89
N CYS A 24 -1.41 -1.54 5.40
CA CYS A 24 -0.40 -0.51 5.25
C CYS A 24 -0.28 -0.15 3.77
N ILE A 25 -0.25 1.15 3.47
CA ILE A 25 0.05 1.66 2.14
C ILE A 25 1.47 2.22 2.10
N GLN A 26 2.17 1.95 0.99
CA GLN A 26 3.48 2.50 0.71
C GLN A 26 3.45 3.23 -0.64
N LEU A 27 3.90 4.49 -0.63
CA LEU A 27 3.84 5.39 -1.77
C LEU A 27 5.23 5.94 -2.09
N PRO A 28 5.62 6.03 -3.37
CA PRO A 28 6.81 6.77 -3.76
C PRO A 28 6.63 8.26 -3.46
N ASP A 29 7.73 8.99 -3.32
CA ASP A 29 7.70 10.41 -2.90
C ASP A 29 6.79 11.28 -3.77
N GLY A 30 6.75 11.02 -5.08
CA GLY A 30 5.87 11.74 -6.02
C GLY A 30 4.37 11.49 -5.82
N MET A 31 3.98 10.44 -5.10
CA MET A 31 2.58 10.10 -4.80
C MET A 31 2.19 10.38 -3.34
N LYS A 32 3.15 10.64 -2.43
CA LYS A 32 2.87 10.97 -1.03
C LYS A 32 1.89 12.14 -0.84
N PRO A 33 1.88 13.20 -1.69
CA PRO A 33 0.86 14.25 -1.59
C PRO A 33 -0.60 13.78 -1.75
N GLN A 34 -0.81 12.60 -2.35
CA GLN A 34 -2.14 12.00 -2.56
C GLN A 34 -2.50 10.98 -1.47
N ALA A 35 -1.63 10.77 -0.48
CA ALA A 35 -1.79 9.69 0.51
C ALA A 35 -3.10 9.81 1.29
N GLU A 36 -3.46 11.02 1.71
CA GLU A 36 -4.68 11.29 2.47
C GLU A 36 -5.95 10.94 1.66
N GLU A 37 -6.02 11.37 0.40
CA GLU A 37 -7.14 11.05 -0.50
C GLU A 37 -7.26 9.53 -0.76
N ILE A 38 -6.12 8.85 -0.91
CA ILE A 38 -6.08 7.39 -1.09
C ILE A 38 -6.61 6.69 0.17
N VAL A 39 -6.13 7.08 1.35
CA VAL A 39 -6.58 6.52 2.63
C VAL A 39 -8.07 6.70 2.80
N GLU A 40 -8.58 7.92 2.63
CA GLU A 40 -10.00 8.23 2.80
C GLU A 40 -10.87 7.33 1.90
N LYS A 41 -10.51 7.18 0.63
CA LYS A 41 -11.26 6.34 -0.32
C LYS A 41 -11.22 4.85 0.06
N LEU A 42 -10.07 4.36 0.52
CA LEU A 42 -9.94 2.96 0.95
C LEU A 42 -10.73 2.69 2.24
N GLU A 43 -10.71 3.60 3.20
CA GLU A 43 -11.48 3.50 4.45
C GLU A 43 -12.99 3.61 4.21
N GLN A 44 -13.43 4.43 3.27
CA GLN A 44 -14.85 4.52 2.89
C GLN A 44 -15.36 3.27 2.18
N ALA A 45 -14.49 2.59 1.40
CA ALA A 45 -14.88 1.45 0.58
C ALA A 45 -14.60 0.08 1.22
N THR A 46 -13.93 0.05 2.37
CA THR A 46 -13.54 -1.20 3.07
C THR A 46 -13.79 -1.07 4.56
N LYS A 47 -13.67 -2.18 5.31
CA LYS A 47 -13.70 -2.15 6.78
C LYS A 47 -12.30 -2.08 7.40
N ALA A 48 -11.28 -1.93 6.58
CA ALA A 48 -9.89 -1.94 7.00
C ALA A 48 -9.50 -0.58 7.58
N ARG A 49 -8.69 -0.60 8.64
CA ARG A 49 -7.92 0.56 9.08
C ARG A 49 -6.70 0.69 8.19
N ILE A 50 -6.44 1.89 7.67
CA ILE A 50 -5.31 2.12 6.75
C ILE A 50 -4.19 2.88 7.46
N LEU A 51 -2.95 2.40 7.33
CA LEU A 51 -1.74 3.05 7.80
C LEU A 51 -0.91 3.55 6.63
N ILE A 52 -0.34 4.74 6.75
CA ILE A 52 0.59 5.28 5.74
C ILE A 52 2.02 4.97 6.17
N TRP A 53 2.79 4.30 5.32
CA TRP A 53 4.23 4.17 5.50
C TRP A 53 4.92 5.48 5.12
N LEU A 54 5.41 6.21 6.12
CA LEU A 54 6.11 7.49 5.93
C LEU A 54 7.61 7.35 5.64
N GLY A 55 8.13 6.12 5.61
CA GLY A 55 9.52 5.84 5.24
C GLY A 55 9.80 5.99 3.75
N SER A 56 10.91 5.42 3.30
CA SER A 56 11.27 5.39 1.89
C SER A 56 10.39 4.44 1.08
N ASN A 57 10.34 4.71 -0.22
CA ASN A 57 9.89 3.77 -1.25
C ASN A 57 10.64 4.11 -2.55
N PHE A 58 11.92 3.72 -2.62
CA PHE A 58 12.75 4.01 -3.79
C PHE A 58 12.53 3.01 -4.95
N GLY A 59 11.89 1.88 -4.68
CA GLY A 59 11.74 0.79 -5.63
C GLY A 59 11.02 -0.41 -5.05
N ALA A 60 10.69 -1.38 -5.90
CA ALA A 60 10.04 -2.63 -5.48
C ALA A 60 10.86 -3.45 -4.46
N CYS A 61 12.16 -3.17 -4.34
CA CYS A 61 13.05 -3.79 -3.35
C CYS A 61 12.93 -3.17 -1.95
N ASP A 62 12.34 -1.97 -1.81
CA ASP A 62 12.29 -1.19 -0.58
C ASP A 62 11.03 -1.52 0.23
N ILE A 63 10.78 -2.81 0.50
CA ILE A 63 9.59 -3.26 1.22
C ILE A 63 9.79 -3.05 2.74
N PRO A 64 8.83 -2.42 3.45
CA PRO A 64 8.94 -2.22 4.89
C PRO A 64 9.05 -3.55 5.66
N LEU A 65 10.05 -3.64 6.54
CA LEU A 65 10.26 -4.80 7.40
C LEU A 65 9.46 -4.69 8.70
N GLY A 66 9.07 -5.84 9.26
CA GLY A 66 8.42 -5.90 10.58
C GLY A 66 6.93 -5.56 10.60
N LEU A 67 6.28 -5.35 9.45
CA LEU A 67 4.84 -5.10 9.34
C LEU A 67 3.99 -6.19 10.02
N ASN A 68 4.44 -7.44 9.95
CA ASN A 68 3.81 -8.57 10.65
C ASN A 68 3.78 -8.39 12.18
N ARG A 69 4.85 -7.83 12.77
CA ARG A 69 4.91 -7.55 14.23
C ARG A 69 3.98 -6.41 14.63
N MET A 70 3.65 -5.53 13.68
CA MET A 70 2.68 -4.46 13.85
C MET A 70 1.23 -4.94 13.63
N GLY A 71 1.03 -6.21 13.29
CA GLY A 71 -0.29 -6.78 13.00
C GLY A 71 -0.88 -6.32 11.66
N VAL A 72 -0.04 -5.87 10.72
CA VAL A 72 -0.50 -5.52 9.37
C VAL A 72 -0.80 -6.79 8.59
N ASP A 73 -2.03 -6.89 8.08
CA ASP A 73 -2.53 -8.04 7.34
C ASP A 73 -2.16 -7.95 5.85
N LEU A 74 -2.03 -6.73 5.32
CA LEU A 74 -1.77 -6.48 3.90
C LEU A 74 -0.93 -5.21 3.71
N LEU A 75 0.09 -5.30 2.87
CA LEU A 75 0.82 -4.16 2.31
C LEU A 75 0.37 -3.93 0.87
N ILE A 76 0.00 -2.69 0.55
CA ILE A 76 -0.18 -2.24 -0.83
C ILE A 76 0.92 -1.23 -1.14
N SER A 77 1.81 -1.57 -2.08
CA SER A 77 2.91 -0.70 -2.50
C SER A 77 2.69 -0.23 -3.94
N TRP A 78 2.67 1.08 -4.15
CA TRP A 78 2.48 1.71 -5.46
C TRP A 78 3.80 2.11 -6.12
N GLY A 79 3.74 2.37 -7.43
CA GLY A 79 4.82 2.98 -8.19
C GLY A 79 5.83 1.99 -8.77
N HIS A 80 5.76 0.71 -8.41
CA HIS A 80 6.72 -0.29 -8.85
C HIS A 80 6.06 -1.61 -9.24
N ASN A 81 6.62 -2.27 -10.24
CA ASN A 81 6.26 -3.65 -10.58
C ASN A 81 6.71 -4.62 -9.47
N PRO A 82 6.10 -5.81 -9.36
CA PRO A 82 6.51 -6.81 -8.39
C PRO A 82 8.02 -7.08 -8.46
N PHE A 83 8.68 -7.09 -7.31
CA PHE A 83 10.09 -7.46 -7.25
C PHE A 83 10.24 -8.98 -7.39
N HIS A 84 10.66 -9.43 -8.57
CA HIS A 84 10.90 -10.85 -8.83
C HIS A 84 12.27 -11.27 -8.31
N LYS A 85 12.34 -11.67 -7.03
CA LYS A 85 13.56 -12.24 -6.45
C LYS A 85 13.59 -13.75 -6.65
N LYS A 86 14.70 -14.28 -7.17
CA LYS A 86 14.89 -15.72 -7.37
C LYS A 86 15.44 -16.44 -6.13
N GLU A 87 16.23 -15.79 -5.27
CA GLU A 87 16.78 -16.40 -4.04
C GLU A 87 17.29 -15.33 -3.03
N GLY A 88 17.26 -15.64 -1.72
CA GLY A 88 17.93 -14.90 -0.62
C GLY A 88 17.24 -13.64 -0.03
N TRP A 89 17.90 -13.03 0.96
CA TRP A 89 17.90 -11.59 1.26
C TRP A 89 19.13 -10.95 0.61
#